data_AF-A0A1H8YW92-F1
#
_entry.id   AF-A0A1H8YW92-F1
#
_cell.length_a   1.000
_cell.length_b   1.000
_cell.length_c   1.000
_cell.angle_alpha   90.00
_cell.angle_beta   90.00
_cell.angle_gamma   90.00
#
_symmetry.space_group_name_H-M   'P 1'
#
loop_
_entity.id
_entity.type
_entity.pdbx_description
1 polymer ?
#
loop_
_entity_poly.entity_id
_entity_poly.type
_entity_poly.pdbx_seq_one_letter_code
_entity_poly.pdbx_strand_id
1 'polypeptide(L)'
;MNKTTSINLGGFFFHIDEDAFRKLSNYFEAVKRSLSSDGRDEIIKDIESRIAEIFQEKLGTTKQVVGLIEVDEVIAIMGQPEDYKIENDEPKNSFSSSYNVNYNSKKLYRDKENALLGGVMSGLGHYFGVDPLWLRIIMVILFFGFGTGIILYLILWILIPEATTTSQKLEMKGEPINISNIERKVKEGFNEISDKFSNLDHDKIASNAKQGAEKVGSTLSDIIVALFKAFGKVIGLFILIFSTLSFLGVVVGSVILMFSSTLPEIMLHDNIHTPFNFDVPLWAQGLLFLFTIGIPLFFFVLIGLRLLIPNTKSIGNYAKYTLLALWIFSVAALTIVGVNYATELSHDGKVSKKDLLPLATTDTLEVKFVSSDYFSKSKYNHTNLRVMQDSSKHDIIYSNNVNIHLKYTDKKQPYIIVEKTAQGRNFEEANKRAENIKYNYKFEGKQLLLDNYFLTEVENKFRGQEVDIYLYMPEGMVYYPNKNVEDYLSGNNADYDYHYGPEGYKYVVTESKLNCLDCPPNSENDDDNLIIEDISDDVIGNQRIEKTTTKNDSIEKVTVKVNGKEIINTEVRKSKN
;
A
#
# COMPACT_ATOMS: atom_id res chain seq x y z
N MET A 1 -18.79 -57.62 -44.00
CA MET A 1 -19.16 -56.87 -42.80
C MET A 1 -18.99 -57.82 -41.64
N ASN A 2 -18.05 -57.53 -40.74
CA ASN A 2 -17.76 -58.40 -39.60
C ASN A 2 -18.90 -58.32 -38.58
N LYS A 3 -19.25 -59.45 -37.95
CA LYS A 3 -20.18 -59.42 -36.82
C LYS A 3 -19.49 -58.79 -35.62
N THR A 4 -20.20 -57.93 -34.89
CA THR A 4 -19.70 -57.31 -33.66
C THR A 4 -20.39 -57.91 -32.45
N THR A 5 -19.65 -58.06 -31.37
CA THR A 5 -20.13 -58.47 -30.04
C THR A 5 -19.68 -57.43 -29.01
N SER A 6 -20.13 -57.56 -27.76
CA SER A 6 -19.75 -56.64 -26.69
C SER A 6 -18.98 -57.35 -25.57
N ILE A 7 -18.00 -56.67 -24.99
CA ILE A 7 -17.16 -57.19 -23.91
C ILE A 7 -17.04 -56.15 -22.78
N ASN A 8 -16.98 -56.63 -21.53
CA ASN A 8 -16.67 -55.80 -20.37
C ASN A 8 -15.22 -56.05 -19.94
N LEU A 9 -14.42 -54.99 -19.90
CA LEU A 9 -13.00 -55.02 -19.52
C LEU A 9 -12.77 -53.99 -18.43
N GLY A 10 -12.41 -54.43 -17.22
CA GLY A 10 -12.13 -53.53 -16.10
C GLY A 10 -13.30 -52.60 -15.73
N GLY A 11 -14.54 -52.99 -16.03
CA GLY A 11 -15.74 -52.16 -15.81
C GLY A 11 -16.15 -51.28 -16.99
N PHE A 12 -15.40 -51.27 -18.09
CA PHE A 12 -15.71 -50.52 -19.31
C PHE A 12 -16.31 -51.43 -20.40
N PHE A 13 -17.27 -50.89 -21.14
CA PHE A 13 -18.00 -51.62 -22.18
C PHE A 13 -17.48 -51.25 -23.57
N PHE A 14 -17.06 -52.26 -24.35
CA PHE A 14 -16.55 -52.09 -25.71
C PHE A 14 -17.33 -52.93 -26.71
N HIS A 15 -17.54 -52.40 -27.91
CA HIS A 15 -17.97 -53.17 -29.08
C HIS A 15 -16.74 -53.68 -29.83
N ILE A 16 -16.71 -54.97 -30.16
CA ILE A 16 -15.54 -55.67 -30.70
C ILE A 16 -15.94 -56.61 -31.82
N ASP A 17 -15.15 -56.66 -32.89
CA ASP A 17 -15.34 -57.62 -33.99
C ASP A 17 -15.22 -59.07 -33.49
N GLU A 18 -15.99 -60.01 -34.05
CA GLU A 18 -16.02 -61.41 -33.63
C GLU A 18 -14.64 -62.09 -33.68
N ASP A 19 -13.83 -61.79 -34.70
CA ASP A 19 -12.47 -62.31 -34.82
C ASP A 19 -11.52 -61.70 -33.78
N ALA A 20 -11.68 -60.41 -33.50
CA ALA A 20 -10.92 -59.70 -32.48
C ALA A 20 -11.29 -60.18 -31.06
N PHE A 21 -12.58 -60.41 -30.81
CA PHE A 21 -13.09 -60.98 -29.56
C PHE A 21 -12.50 -62.36 -29.32
N ARG A 22 -12.56 -63.25 -30.32
CA ARG A 22 -11.99 -64.60 -30.21
C ARG A 22 -10.49 -64.56 -29.90
N LYS A 23 -9.75 -63.66 -30.55
CA LYS A 23 -8.31 -63.47 -30.31
C LYS A 23 -8.03 -62.97 -28.89
N LEU A 24 -8.76 -61.95 -28.44
CA LEU A 24 -8.60 -61.38 -27.11
C LEU A 24 -9.02 -62.35 -25.99
N SER A 25 -10.09 -63.12 -26.18
CA SER A 25 -10.51 -64.17 -25.24
C SER A 25 -9.46 -65.28 -25.12
N ASN A 26 -8.91 -65.74 -26.25
CA ASN A 26 -7.82 -66.72 -26.24
C ASN A 26 -6.59 -66.18 -25.50
N TYR A 27 -6.28 -64.90 -25.68
CA TYR A 27 -5.20 -64.22 -24.97
C TYR A 27 -5.44 -64.21 -23.45
N PHE A 28 -6.63 -63.81 -22.98
CA PHE A 28 -6.95 -63.84 -21.54
C PHE A 28 -6.89 -65.26 -20.95
N GLU A 29 -7.37 -66.27 -21.69
CA GLU A 29 -7.24 -67.67 -21.26
C GLU A 29 -5.79 -68.11 -21.14
N ALA A 30 -4.95 -67.74 -22.11
CA ALA A 30 -3.52 -68.07 -22.10
C ALA A 30 -2.80 -67.39 -20.92
N VAL A 31 -3.08 -66.11 -20.66
CA VAL A 31 -2.58 -65.36 -19.49
C VAL A 31 -3.05 -66.01 -18.19
N LYS A 32 -4.34 -66.35 -18.06
CA LYS A 32 -4.88 -66.99 -16.85
C LYS A 32 -4.23 -68.35 -16.56
N ARG A 33 -3.82 -69.07 -17.61
CA ARG A 33 -3.12 -70.37 -17.50
C ARG A 33 -1.62 -70.23 -17.22
N SER A 34 -1.00 -69.07 -17.47
CA SER A 34 0.41 -68.82 -17.17
C SER A 34 0.65 -68.30 -15.76
N LEU A 35 -0.33 -67.63 -15.15
CA LEU A 35 -0.23 -67.07 -13.80
C LEU A 35 -0.30 -68.13 -12.68
N SER A 36 0.46 -67.91 -11.60
CA SER A 36 0.37 -68.69 -10.35
C SER A 36 -1.04 -68.69 -9.77
N SER A 37 -1.33 -69.62 -8.85
CA SER A 37 -2.61 -69.64 -8.12
C SER A 37 -2.82 -68.40 -7.25
N ASP A 38 -1.72 -67.88 -6.72
CA ASP A 38 -1.75 -66.83 -5.69
C ASP A 38 -1.88 -65.46 -6.36
N GLY A 39 -2.89 -64.68 -5.93
CA GLY A 39 -3.16 -63.34 -6.47
C GLY A 39 -3.70 -63.31 -7.92
N ARG A 40 -4.01 -64.47 -8.51
CA ARG A 40 -4.42 -64.61 -9.92
C ARG A 40 -5.55 -63.67 -10.34
N ASP A 41 -6.63 -63.64 -9.56
CA ASP A 41 -7.82 -62.87 -9.89
C ASP A 41 -7.57 -61.35 -9.84
N GLU A 42 -6.67 -60.92 -8.96
CA GLU A 42 -6.25 -59.52 -8.85
C GLU A 42 -5.34 -59.10 -10.02
N ILE A 43 -4.40 -59.97 -10.39
CA ILE A 43 -3.52 -59.77 -11.56
C ILE A 43 -4.37 -59.67 -12.83
N ILE A 44 -5.34 -60.56 -13.03
CA ILE A 44 -6.24 -60.53 -14.20
C ILE A 44 -7.05 -59.24 -14.23
N LYS A 45 -7.60 -58.80 -13.10
CA LYS A 45 -8.37 -57.55 -13.00
C LYS A 45 -7.53 -56.31 -13.36
N ASP A 46 -6.28 -56.25 -12.92
CA ASP A 46 -5.37 -55.13 -13.26
C ASP A 46 -4.95 -55.16 -14.74
N ILE A 47 -4.76 -56.35 -15.31
CA ILE A 47 -4.53 -56.55 -16.75
C ILE A 47 -5.74 -56.10 -17.58
N GLU A 48 -6.95 -56.49 -17.21
CA GLU A 48 -8.19 -56.07 -17.88
C GLU A 48 -8.37 -54.55 -17.83
N SER A 49 -8.10 -53.94 -16.67
CA SER A 49 -8.18 -52.49 -16.49
C SER A 49 -7.18 -51.75 -17.38
N ARG A 50 -5.94 -52.27 -17.50
CA ARG A 50 -4.92 -51.69 -18.39
C ARG A 50 -5.28 -51.84 -19.87
N ILE A 51 -5.80 -53.00 -20.27
CA ILE A 51 -6.25 -53.24 -21.64
C ILE A 51 -7.39 -52.29 -22.01
N ALA A 52 -8.34 -52.07 -21.09
CA ALA A 52 -9.42 -51.11 -21.28
C ALA A 52 -8.90 -49.67 -21.47
N GLU A 53 -7.89 -49.26 -20.69
CA GLU A 53 -7.24 -47.94 -20.84
C GLU A 53 -6.59 -47.78 -22.23
N ILE A 54 -5.84 -48.78 -22.70
CA ILE A 54 -5.20 -48.74 -24.02
C ILE A 54 -6.25 -48.68 -25.15
N PHE A 55 -7.35 -49.44 -25.04
CA PHE A 55 -8.42 -49.36 -26.02
C PHE A 55 -9.09 -47.98 -26.06
N GLN A 56 -9.31 -47.33 -24.91
CA GLN A 56 -9.86 -45.97 -24.88
C GLN A 56 -8.92 -44.97 -25.55
N GLU A 57 -7.61 -45.08 -25.31
CA GLU A 57 -6.61 -44.21 -25.94
C GLU A 57 -6.57 -44.42 -27.47
N LYS A 58 -6.62 -45.67 -27.92
CA LYS A 58 -6.46 -46.04 -29.34
C LYS A 58 -7.70 -45.81 -30.20
N LEU A 59 -8.90 -45.98 -29.64
CA LEU A 59 -10.16 -45.77 -30.36
C LEU A 59 -10.47 -44.29 -30.60
N GLY A 60 -9.96 -43.40 -29.73
CA GLY A 60 -10.18 -41.96 -29.82
C GLY A 60 -11.68 -41.60 -29.84
N THR A 61 -12.06 -40.54 -30.57
CA THR A 61 -13.46 -40.08 -30.69
C THR A 61 -14.19 -40.59 -31.93
N THR A 62 -13.49 -41.22 -32.89
CA THR A 62 -14.03 -41.52 -34.23
C THR A 62 -14.26 -43.01 -34.51
N LYS A 63 -13.60 -43.92 -33.77
CA LYS A 63 -13.72 -45.37 -33.99
C LYS A 63 -14.48 -46.00 -32.82
N GLN A 64 -15.61 -46.65 -33.12
CA GLN A 64 -16.51 -47.21 -32.10
C GLN A 64 -16.35 -48.72 -31.87
N VAL A 65 -15.58 -49.41 -32.73
CA VAL A 65 -15.43 -50.87 -32.69
C VAL A 65 -13.95 -51.27 -32.67
N VAL A 66 -13.60 -52.15 -31.73
CA VAL A 66 -12.29 -52.77 -31.60
C VAL A 66 -12.12 -53.85 -32.68
N GLY A 67 -11.12 -53.69 -33.54
CA GLY A 67 -10.76 -54.65 -34.57
C GLY A 67 -9.51 -55.46 -34.22
N LEU A 68 -9.08 -56.33 -35.14
CA LEU A 68 -7.90 -57.18 -34.96
C LEU A 68 -6.61 -56.37 -34.77
N ILE A 69 -6.49 -55.23 -35.43
CA ILE A 69 -5.31 -54.35 -35.36
C ILE A 69 -5.13 -53.81 -33.93
N GLU A 70 -6.21 -53.33 -33.32
CA GLU A 70 -6.16 -52.80 -31.96
C GLU A 70 -5.83 -53.89 -30.93
N VAL A 71 -6.37 -55.10 -31.11
CA VAL A 71 -6.04 -56.25 -30.26
C VAL A 71 -4.57 -56.63 -30.39
N ASP A 72 -4.02 -56.61 -31.61
CA ASP A 72 -2.61 -56.91 -31.85
C ASP A 72 -1.65 -55.89 -31.22
N GLU A 73 -1.99 -54.61 -31.28
CA GLU A 73 -1.22 -53.55 -30.62
C GLU A 73 -1.27 -53.69 -29.09
N VAL A 74 -2.44 -54.01 -28.51
CA VAL A 74 -2.58 -54.25 -27.08
C VAL A 74 -1.74 -55.44 -26.63
N ILE A 75 -1.80 -56.56 -27.36
CA ILE A 75 -1.01 -57.77 -27.04
C ILE A 75 0.49 -57.45 -27.14
N ALA A 76 0.91 -56.65 -28.12
CA ALA A 76 2.30 -56.23 -28.25
C ALA A 76 2.79 -55.39 -27.05
N ILE A 77 1.93 -54.55 -26.47
CA ILE A 77 2.26 -53.73 -25.28
C ILE A 77 2.25 -54.57 -23.99
N MET A 78 1.28 -55.48 -23.86
CA MET A 78 1.09 -56.28 -22.64
C MET A 78 2.05 -57.48 -22.54
N GLY A 79 2.55 -57.97 -23.69
CA GLY A 79 3.43 -59.14 -23.81
C GLY A 79 2.66 -60.43 -24.13
N GLN A 80 3.34 -61.45 -24.67
CA GLN A 80 2.71 -62.75 -24.97
C GLN A 80 2.84 -63.72 -23.78
N PRO A 81 1.77 -64.42 -23.36
CA PRO A 81 1.78 -65.31 -22.18
C PRO A 81 2.75 -66.50 -22.32
N GLU A 82 3.14 -66.85 -23.54
CA GLU A 82 4.05 -67.95 -23.87
C GLU A 82 5.53 -67.62 -23.55
N ASP A 83 5.90 -66.33 -23.52
CA ASP A 83 7.27 -65.87 -23.21
C ASP A 83 7.64 -65.96 -21.72
N TYR A 84 6.70 -66.37 -20.86
CA TYR A 84 6.83 -66.30 -19.40
C TYR A 84 6.78 -67.65 -18.69
N LYS A 85 6.54 -68.76 -19.40
CA LYS A 85 6.75 -70.12 -18.84
C LYS A 85 8.20 -70.54 -19.03
N ILE A 86 9.05 -70.17 -18.08
CA ILE A 86 10.34 -70.84 -17.89
C ILE A 86 10.43 -71.24 -16.42
N GLU A 87 10.33 -72.54 -16.16
CA GLU A 87 10.78 -73.14 -14.91
C GLU A 87 12.31 -73.01 -14.80
N ASN A 88 12.75 -72.60 -13.60
CA ASN A 88 14.10 -72.60 -13.04
C ASN A 88 15.03 -71.43 -13.38
N ASP A 89 15.61 -70.92 -12.29
CA ASP A 89 16.63 -69.88 -12.14
C ASP A 89 17.64 -69.81 -13.30
N GLU A 90 17.51 -68.80 -14.16
CA GLU A 90 18.60 -68.01 -14.75
C GLU A 90 18.03 -66.88 -15.63
N PRO A 91 18.63 -65.67 -15.63
CA PRO A 91 18.10 -64.54 -16.39
C PRO A 91 18.42 -64.72 -17.88
N LYS A 92 17.46 -65.23 -18.66
CA LYS A 92 17.58 -65.20 -20.12
C LYS A 92 17.29 -63.79 -20.62
N ASN A 93 18.30 -63.22 -21.27
CA ASN A 93 18.24 -61.96 -22.01
C ASN A 93 16.93 -61.85 -22.80
N SER A 94 16.12 -60.88 -22.38
CA SER A 94 14.88 -60.48 -23.04
C SER A 94 15.17 -60.17 -24.51
N PHE A 95 14.46 -60.87 -25.39
CA PHE A 95 14.44 -60.58 -26.81
C PHE A 95 13.94 -59.14 -26.99
N SER A 96 14.87 -58.24 -27.30
CA SER A 96 14.60 -56.84 -27.53
C SER A 96 13.94 -56.69 -28.91
N SER A 97 12.64 -56.93 -28.99
CA SER A 97 11.84 -56.28 -30.03
C SER A 97 11.85 -54.80 -29.71
N SER A 98 12.68 -54.05 -30.43
CA SER A 98 12.81 -52.59 -30.37
C SER A 98 11.53 -51.92 -30.89
N TYR A 99 10.42 -52.07 -30.18
CA TYR A 99 9.34 -51.11 -30.21
C TYR A 99 9.67 -50.03 -29.17
N ASN A 100 10.20 -48.90 -29.66
CA ASN A 100 10.28 -47.67 -28.87
C ASN A 100 8.86 -47.15 -28.64
N VAL A 101 8.12 -47.78 -27.73
CA VAL A 101 6.93 -47.16 -27.14
C VAL A 101 7.46 -46.10 -26.20
N ASN A 102 7.29 -44.84 -26.56
CA ASN A 102 7.63 -43.71 -25.72
C ASN A 102 6.65 -43.73 -24.53
N TYR A 103 7.01 -44.42 -23.44
CA TYR A 103 6.24 -44.46 -22.19
C TYR A 103 6.31 -43.08 -21.55
N ASN A 104 5.49 -42.19 -22.07
CA ASN A 104 5.52 -40.79 -21.71
C ASN A 104 4.61 -40.53 -20.52
N SER A 105 5.19 -39.82 -19.55
CA SER A 105 4.61 -39.29 -18.32
C SER A 105 4.43 -40.27 -17.17
N LYS A 106 5.43 -40.31 -16.26
CA LYS A 106 5.16 -40.62 -14.85
C LYS A 106 3.99 -39.76 -14.40
N LYS A 107 2.99 -40.34 -13.74
CA LYS A 107 1.91 -39.57 -13.12
C LYS A 107 2.20 -39.35 -11.64
N LEU A 108 1.83 -38.17 -11.16
CA LEU A 108 2.06 -37.80 -9.76
C LEU A 108 0.98 -38.47 -8.89
N TYR A 109 1.41 -39.47 -8.11
CA TYR A 109 0.60 -40.12 -7.10
C TYR A 109 1.27 -40.03 -5.74
N ARG A 110 0.45 -40.12 -4.70
CA ARG A 110 0.88 -40.22 -3.31
C ARG A 110 1.22 -41.67 -2.97
N ASP A 111 2.44 -41.92 -2.50
CA ASP A 111 2.95 -43.26 -2.16
C ASP A 111 2.74 -43.56 -0.66
N LYS A 112 1.76 -44.41 -0.35
CA LYS A 112 1.48 -44.86 1.03
C LYS A 112 2.45 -45.94 1.53
N GLU A 113 3.06 -46.74 0.66
CA GLU A 113 3.92 -47.85 1.07
C GLU A 113 5.19 -47.32 1.75
N ASN A 114 5.74 -46.19 1.26
CA ASN A 114 6.90 -45.51 1.85
C ASN A 114 6.52 -44.20 2.56
N ALA A 115 5.29 -44.09 3.07
CA ALA A 115 4.79 -42.87 3.72
C ALA A 115 5.27 -42.73 5.17
N LEU A 116 5.83 -41.56 5.50
CA LEU A 116 6.03 -41.13 6.90
C LEU A 116 4.81 -40.34 7.42
N LEU A 117 4.40 -39.36 6.63
CA LEU A 117 3.19 -38.56 6.82
C LEU A 117 2.57 -38.50 5.43
N GLY A 118 1.32 -38.97 5.28
CA GLY A 118 0.56 -38.88 4.04
C GLY A 118 1.17 -39.48 2.76
N GLY A 119 2.45 -39.77 2.61
CA GLY A 119 3.03 -40.28 1.36
C GLY A 119 3.26 -39.22 0.27
N VAL A 120 3.02 -37.94 0.56
CA VAL A 120 3.14 -36.84 -0.42
C VAL A 120 4.58 -36.65 -0.87
N MET A 121 5.52 -36.61 0.08
CA MET A 121 6.95 -36.45 -0.23
C MET A 121 7.54 -37.66 -0.93
N SER A 122 7.05 -38.87 -0.62
CA SER A 122 7.48 -40.08 -1.32
C SER A 122 6.98 -40.08 -2.77
N GLY A 123 5.72 -39.69 -2.98
CA GLY A 123 5.13 -39.52 -4.29
C GLY A 123 5.85 -38.47 -5.16
N LEU A 124 6.13 -37.30 -4.60
CA LEU A 124 6.92 -36.26 -5.26
C LEU A 124 8.34 -36.73 -5.58
N GLY A 125 8.93 -37.56 -4.71
CA GLY A 125 10.24 -38.16 -4.95
C GLY A 125 10.27 -39.08 -6.18
N HIS A 126 9.26 -39.96 -6.33
CA HIS A 126 9.15 -40.85 -7.50
C HIS A 126 8.93 -40.07 -8.81
N TYR A 127 8.11 -39.01 -8.74
CA TYR A 127 7.81 -38.14 -9.88
C TYR A 127 9.02 -37.32 -10.34
N PHE A 128 9.71 -36.64 -9.40
CA PHE A 128 10.87 -35.80 -9.71
C PHE A 128 12.21 -36.56 -9.78
N GLY A 129 12.24 -37.83 -9.36
CA GLY A 129 13.48 -38.62 -9.29
C GLY A 129 14.45 -38.15 -8.19
N VAL A 130 13.92 -37.51 -7.14
CA VAL A 130 14.69 -36.97 -6.02
C VAL A 130 14.41 -37.81 -4.77
N ASP A 131 15.43 -38.06 -3.95
CA ASP A 131 15.25 -38.76 -2.67
C ASP A 131 14.22 -37.98 -1.78
N PRO A 132 13.14 -38.64 -1.31
CA PRO A 132 12.16 -38.04 -0.41
C PRO A 132 12.75 -37.39 0.84
N LEU A 133 13.95 -37.80 1.29
CA LEU A 133 14.64 -37.21 2.42
C LEU A 133 14.98 -35.73 2.19
N TRP A 134 15.45 -35.35 0.99
CA TRP A 134 15.76 -33.96 0.66
C TRP A 134 14.50 -33.10 0.57
N LEU A 135 13.43 -33.64 0.00
CA LEU A 135 12.13 -32.96 -0.05
C LEU A 135 11.57 -32.71 1.35
N ARG A 136 11.78 -33.64 2.29
CA ARG A 136 11.40 -33.46 3.70
C ARG A 136 12.21 -32.35 4.37
N ILE A 137 13.53 -32.30 4.15
CA ILE A 137 14.39 -31.24 4.73
C ILE A 137 13.97 -29.86 4.22
N ILE A 138 13.72 -29.72 2.92
CA ILE A 138 13.24 -28.46 2.32
C ILE A 138 11.92 -28.01 2.97
N MET A 139 10.99 -28.95 3.19
CA MET A 139 9.71 -28.66 3.83
C MET A 139 9.84 -28.25 5.29
N VAL A 140 10.77 -28.87 6.03
CA VAL A 140 11.10 -28.46 7.40
C VAL A 140 11.69 -27.04 7.41
N ILE A 141 12.59 -26.72 6.47
CA ILE A 141 13.15 -25.37 6.35
C ILE A 141 12.06 -24.35 5.99
N LEU A 142 11.16 -24.66 5.07
CA LEU A 142 10.00 -23.81 4.72
C LEU A 142 9.07 -23.58 5.92
N PHE A 143 8.87 -24.62 6.73
CA PHE A 143 8.09 -24.52 7.96
C PHE A 143 8.74 -23.58 8.97
N PHE A 144 10.04 -23.72 9.24
CA PHE A 144 10.74 -22.88 10.22
C PHE A 144 11.10 -21.48 9.70
N GLY A 145 11.30 -21.32 8.39
CA GLY A 145 11.66 -20.04 7.77
C GLY A 145 10.47 -19.10 7.61
N PHE A 146 9.36 -19.59 7.02
CA PHE A 146 8.22 -18.75 6.64
C PHE A 146 6.90 -19.17 7.29
N GLY A 147 6.86 -20.27 8.06
CA GLY A 147 5.63 -20.78 8.68
C GLY A 147 4.63 -21.42 7.70
N THR A 148 4.88 -21.34 6.39
CA THR A 148 3.97 -21.80 5.33
C THR A 148 4.10 -23.28 4.99
N GLY A 149 5.17 -23.95 5.45
CA GLY A 149 5.44 -25.35 5.13
C GLY A 149 4.30 -26.32 5.49
N ILE A 150 3.60 -26.10 6.62
CA ILE A 150 2.45 -26.93 7.02
C ILE A 150 1.27 -26.74 6.07
N ILE A 151 0.94 -25.48 5.74
CA ILE A 151 -0.20 -25.17 4.87
C ILE A 151 0.04 -25.73 3.48
N LEU A 152 1.24 -25.54 2.94
CA LEU A 152 1.64 -26.09 1.64
C LEU A 152 1.55 -27.61 1.62
N TYR A 153 1.99 -28.27 2.68
CA TYR A 153 1.90 -29.71 2.82
C TYR A 153 0.44 -30.21 2.81
N LEU A 154 -0.46 -29.55 3.55
CA LEU A 154 -1.88 -29.90 3.59
C LEU A 154 -2.56 -29.71 2.23
N ILE A 155 -2.21 -28.66 1.49
CA ILE A 155 -2.71 -28.42 0.13
C ILE A 155 -2.28 -29.57 -0.80
N LEU A 156 -1.00 -29.92 -0.80
CA LEU A 156 -0.48 -31.03 -1.62
C LEU A 156 -1.10 -32.37 -1.23
N TRP A 157 -1.40 -32.56 0.05
CA TRP A 157 -2.03 -33.78 0.56
C TRP A 157 -3.47 -33.97 0.08
N ILE A 158 -4.23 -32.88 -0.04
CA ILE A 158 -5.61 -32.89 -0.57
C ILE A 158 -5.63 -33.02 -2.09
N LEU A 159 -4.69 -32.35 -2.77
CA LEU A 159 -4.72 -32.23 -4.24
C LEU A 159 -4.14 -33.44 -4.97
N ILE A 160 -3.18 -34.15 -4.35
CA ILE A 160 -2.52 -35.30 -4.99
C ILE A 160 -3.25 -36.60 -4.65
N PRO A 161 -3.78 -37.33 -5.65
CA PRO A 161 -4.48 -38.60 -5.42
C PRO A 161 -3.52 -39.71 -4.98
N GLU A 162 -4.05 -40.73 -4.31
CA GLU A 162 -3.30 -41.91 -3.90
C GLU A 162 -3.26 -43.00 -4.98
N ALA A 163 -2.11 -43.67 -5.14
CA ALA A 163 -1.98 -44.84 -6.00
C ALA A 163 -2.57 -46.07 -5.30
N THR A 164 -3.74 -46.52 -5.74
CA THR A 164 -4.45 -47.67 -5.14
C THR A 164 -4.22 -48.95 -5.92
N THR A 165 -4.16 -48.89 -7.25
CA THR A 165 -4.00 -50.07 -8.13
C THR A 165 -2.53 -50.38 -8.40
N THR A 166 -2.22 -51.64 -8.76
CA THR A 166 -0.85 -52.03 -9.13
C THR A 166 -0.36 -51.24 -10.33
N SER A 167 -1.23 -51.03 -11.32
CA SER A 167 -0.95 -50.23 -12.51
C SER A 167 -0.58 -48.78 -12.16
N GLN A 168 -1.29 -48.13 -11.23
CA GLN A 168 -0.96 -46.77 -10.76
C GLN A 168 0.37 -46.71 -10.01
N LYS A 169 0.71 -47.76 -9.24
CA LYS A 169 2.00 -47.84 -8.54
C LYS A 169 3.17 -47.99 -9.53
N LEU A 170 3.00 -48.78 -10.58
CA LEU A 170 3.98 -48.92 -11.66
C LEU A 170 4.12 -47.61 -12.45
N GLU A 171 3.01 -46.93 -12.71
CA GLU A 171 2.98 -45.62 -13.40
C GLU A 171 3.71 -44.52 -12.61
N MET A 172 3.51 -44.47 -11.28
CA MET A 172 4.21 -43.54 -10.39
C MET A 172 5.73 -43.74 -10.43
N LYS A 173 6.19 -44.99 -10.51
CA LYS A 173 7.62 -45.34 -10.57
C LYS A 173 8.22 -45.20 -11.97
N GLY A 174 7.37 -45.13 -13.01
CA GLY A 174 7.79 -45.11 -14.41
C GLY A 174 8.22 -46.48 -14.93
N GLU A 175 7.71 -47.56 -14.33
CA GLU A 175 7.93 -48.94 -14.81
C GLU A 175 6.90 -49.29 -15.89
N PRO A 176 7.24 -50.08 -16.93
CA PRO A 176 6.29 -50.43 -17.98
C PRO A 176 5.20 -51.34 -17.43
N ILE A 177 3.93 -50.99 -17.70
CA ILE A 177 2.75 -51.71 -17.22
C ILE A 177 2.47 -52.89 -18.16
N ASN A 178 3.25 -53.96 -18.02
CA ASN A 178 3.09 -55.24 -18.72
C ASN A 178 2.76 -56.36 -17.72
N ILE A 179 2.45 -57.56 -18.23
CA ILE A 179 2.04 -58.69 -17.39
C ILE A 179 3.10 -59.01 -16.32
N SER A 180 4.38 -59.03 -16.69
CA SER A 180 5.48 -59.41 -15.79
C SER A 180 5.62 -58.45 -14.60
N ASN A 181 5.50 -57.14 -14.84
CA ASN A 181 5.63 -56.15 -13.77
C ASN A 181 4.39 -56.09 -12.88
N ILE A 182 3.20 -56.30 -13.44
CA ILE A 182 1.96 -56.44 -12.64
C ILE A 182 2.06 -57.69 -11.76
N GLU A 183 2.40 -58.85 -12.33
CA GLU A 183 2.56 -60.11 -11.59
C GLU A 183 3.60 -59.99 -10.48
N ARG A 184 4.79 -59.42 -10.78
CA ARG A 184 5.85 -59.21 -9.78
C ARG A 184 5.37 -58.34 -8.63
N LYS A 185 4.76 -57.19 -8.92
CA LYS A 185 4.35 -56.25 -7.87
C LYS A 185 3.18 -56.77 -7.03
N VAL A 186 2.26 -57.53 -7.61
CA VAL A 186 1.19 -58.21 -6.86
C VAL A 186 1.78 -59.32 -5.97
N LYS A 187 2.70 -60.15 -6.47
CA LYS A 187 3.39 -61.18 -5.66
C LYS A 187 4.19 -60.58 -4.51
N GLU A 188 4.93 -59.50 -4.74
CA GLU A 188 5.63 -58.76 -3.68
C GLU A 188 4.65 -58.33 -2.58
N GLY A 189 3.49 -57.80 -2.94
CA GLY A 189 2.44 -57.40 -2.00
C GLY A 189 1.84 -58.58 -1.22
N PHE A 190 1.52 -59.69 -1.89
CA PHE A 190 0.99 -60.90 -1.23
C PHE A 190 2.01 -61.52 -0.27
N ASN A 191 3.29 -61.60 -0.65
CA ASN A 191 4.34 -62.16 0.20
C ASN A 191 4.57 -61.29 1.44
N GLU A 192 4.62 -59.96 1.31
CA GLU A 192 4.79 -59.06 2.46
C GLU A 192 3.63 -59.17 3.47
N ILE A 193 2.40 -59.37 2.98
CA ILE A 193 1.23 -59.57 3.82
C ILE A 193 1.28 -60.96 4.47
N SER A 194 1.59 -62.01 3.71
CA SER A 194 1.71 -63.39 4.22
C SER A 194 2.79 -63.53 5.30
N ASP A 195 3.94 -62.88 5.11
CA ASP A 195 5.05 -62.85 6.09
C ASP A 195 4.67 -62.09 7.37
N LYS A 196 3.85 -61.03 7.26
CA LYS A 196 3.32 -60.29 8.41
C LYS A 196 2.20 -61.04 9.14
N PHE A 197 1.41 -61.86 8.45
CA PHE A 197 0.29 -62.61 9.03
C PHE A 197 0.66 -63.97 9.62
N SER A 198 1.72 -64.60 9.13
CA SER A 198 2.18 -65.93 9.62
C SER A 198 2.78 -65.90 11.04
N ASN A 199 3.00 -64.72 11.62
CA ASN A 199 3.57 -64.53 12.96
C ASN A 199 2.70 -63.68 13.91
N LEU A 200 1.37 -63.86 13.91
CA LEU A 200 0.47 -63.05 14.76
C LEU A 200 -0.22 -63.85 15.87
N ASP A 201 0.27 -63.60 17.09
CA ASP A 201 -0.33 -63.93 18.38
C ASP A 201 -1.34 -62.82 18.75
N HIS A 202 -2.64 -63.11 18.69
CA HIS A 202 -3.72 -62.11 18.71
C HIS A 202 -3.77 -61.22 19.96
N ASP A 203 -3.17 -61.65 21.08
CA ASP A 203 -3.16 -60.91 22.35
C ASP A 203 -2.06 -59.82 22.45
N LYS A 204 -1.00 -59.91 21.63
CA LYS A 204 0.08 -58.90 21.60
C LYS A 204 -0.26 -57.67 20.78
N ILE A 205 -1.21 -57.76 19.86
CA ILE A 205 -1.56 -56.66 18.95
C ILE A 205 -2.43 -55.61 19.66
N ALA A 206 -3.39 -56.05 20.48
CA ALA A 206 -4.28 -55.15 21.21
C ALA A 206 -3.53 -54.33 22.29
N SER A 207 -2.55 -54.94 22.94
CA SER A 207 -1.74 -54.28 23.99
C SER A 207 -0.67 -53.34 23.41
N ASN A 208 -0.04 -53.71 22.28
CA ASN A 208 0.93 -52.84 21.59
C ASN A 208 0.27 -51.69 20.82
N ALA A 209 -0.92 -51.88 20.25
CA ALA A 209 -1.67 -50.81 19.59
C ALA A 209 -2.07 -49.70 20.58
N LYS A 210 -2.46 -50.08 21.81
CA LYS A 210 -2.84 -49.13 22.86
C LYS A 210 -1.64 -48.33 23.39
N GLN A 211 -0.48 -48.98 23.61
CA GLN A 211 0.75 -48.28 24.01
C GLN A 211 1.37 -47.44 22.88
N GLY A 212 1.25 -47.88 21.62
CA GLY A 212 1.70 -47.13 20.45
C GLY A 212 0.89 -45.86 20.21
N ALA A 213 -0.43 -45.93 20.34
CA ALA A 213 -1.32 -44.77 20.19
C ALA A 213 -1.10 -43.71 21.29
N GLU A 214 -0.92 -44.13 22.55
CA GLU A 214 -0.62 -43.21 23.66
C GLU A 214 0.77 -42.56 23.54
N LYS A 215 1.78 -43.28 23.03
CA LYS A 215 3.12 -42.74 22.78
C LYS A 215 3.18 -41.79 21.56
N VAL A 216 2.44 -42.07 20.49
CA VAL A 216 2.38 -41.19 19.31
C VAL A 216 1.57 -39.93 19.59
N GLY A 217 0.47 -40.03 20.35
CA GLY A 217 -0.34 -38.88 20.73
C GLY A 217 0.36 -37.90 21.68
N SER A 218 1.04 -38.42 22.71
CA SER A 218 1.77 -37.59 23.68
C SER A 218 3.00 -36.91 23.06
N THR A 219 3.78 -37.62 22.25
CA THR A 219 4.97 -37.05 21.59
C THR A 219 4.61 -35.99 20.55
N LEU A 220 3.53 -36.17 19.78
CA LEU A 220 3.09 -35.16 18.82
C LEU A 220 2.59 -33.89 19.53
N SER A 221 1.86 -34.04 20.63
CA SER A 221 1.41 -32.92 21.47
C SER A 221 2.60 -32.15 22.05
N ASP A 222 3.60 -32.85 22.58
CA ASP A 222 4.79 -32.22 23.16
C ASP A 222 5.61 -31.47 22.11
N ILE A 223 5.73 -32.00 20.89
CA ILE A 223 6.40 -31.33 19.77
C ILE A 223 5.62 -30.06 19.37
N ILE A 224 4.30 -30.13 19.25
CA ILE A 224 3.47 -28.97 18.91
C ILE A 224 3.58 -27.88 19.98
N VAL A 225 3.49 -28.24 21.26
CA VAL A 225 3.66 -27.29 22.38
C VAL A 225 5.08 -26.73 22.42
N ALA A 226 6.11 -27.53 22.12
CA ALA A 226 7.49 -27.06 22.03
C ALA A 226 7.67 -26.05 20.88
N LEU A 227 7.05 -26.29 19.73
CA LEU A 227 7.05 -25.37 18.59
C LEU A 227 6.33 -24.06 18.93
N PHE A 228 5.14 -24.11 19.55
CA PHE A 228 4.44 -22.90 20.00
C PHE A 228 5.21 -22.12 21.07
N LYS A 229 5.89 -22.82 21.98
CA LYS A 229 6.78 -22.18 22.96
C LYS A 229 7.99 -21.51 22.28
N ALA A 230 8.56 -22.13 21.26
CA ALA A 230 9.66 -21.55 20.49
C ALA A 230 9.19 -20.31 19.71
N PHE A 231 8.05 -20.41 19.02
CA PHE A 231 7.44 -19.29 18.30
C PHE A 231 7.05 -18.14 19.24
N GLY A 232 6.48 -18.48 20.39
CA GLY A 232 6.24 -17.55 21.48
C GLY A 232 7.53 -16.79 21.83
N LYS A 233 8.61 -17.49 22.19
CA LYS A 233 9.89 -16.82 22.53
C LYS A 233 10.38 -15.86 21.45
N VAL A 234 10.24 -16.20 20.17
CA VAL A 234 10.61 -15.31 19.06
C VAL A 234 9.75 -14.04 19.06
N ILE A 235 8.43 -14.18 19.18
CA ILE A 235 7.52 -13.03 19.31
C ILE A 235 7.87 -12.19 20.55
N GLY A 236 8.12 -12.84 21.68
CA GLY A 236 8.51 -12.18 22.93
C GLY A 236 9.79 -11.36 22.78
N LEU A 237 10.78 -11.88 22.03
CA LEU A 237 12.01 -11.16 21.70
C LEU A 237 11.74 -9.91 20.86
N PHE A 238 10.92 -10.02 19.82
CA PHE A 238 10.55 -8.87 19.00
C PHE A 238 9.81 -7.80 19.81
N ILE A 239 8.77 -8.20 20.57
CA ILE A 239 8.03 -7.29 21.45
C ILE A 239 9.00 -6.61 22.43
N LEU A 240 9.91 -7.36 23.04
CA LEU A 240 10.87 -6.81 24.00
C LEU A 240 11.79 -5.78 23.34
N ILE A 241 12.41 -6.09 22.20
CA ILE A 241 13.35 -5.18 21.51
C ILE A 241 12.65 -3.89 21.09
N PHE A 242 11.53 -3.99 20.37
CA PHE A 242 10.81 -2.81 19.88
C PHE A 242 10.22 -1.98 21.02
N SER A 243 9.62 -2.63 22.03
CA SER A 243 9.04 -1.89 23.16
C SER A 243 10.12 -1.22 24.00
N THR A 244 11.29 -1.85 24.18
CA THR A 244 12.41 -1.27 24.93
C THR A 244 13.00 -0.06 24.20
N LEU A 245 13.21 -0.17 22.88
CA LEU A 245 13.73 0.94 22.08
C LEU A 245 12.76 2.13 22.05
N SER A 246 11.47 1.87 21.84
CA SER A 246 10.43 2.90 21.90
C SER A 246 10.29 3.50 23.29
N PHE A 247 10.34 2.68 24.34
CA PHE A 247 10.27 3.17 25.72
C PHE A 247 11.47 4.07 26.05
N LEU A 248 12.68 3.68 25.65
CA LEU A 248 13.87 4.52 25.81
C LEU A 248 13.74 5.84 25.05
N GLY A 249 13.25 5.80 23.81
CA GLY A 249 12.99 7.01 23.01
C GLY A 249 12.00 7.96 23.68
N VAL A 250 10.89 7.43 24.21
CA VAL A 250 9.89 8.22 24.95
C VAL A 250 10.49 8.80 26.22
N VAL A 251 11.24 8.01 27.00
CA VAL A 251 11.92 8.50 28.21
C VAL A 251 12.90 9.62 27.88
N VAL A 252 13.76 9.44 26.88
CA VAL A 252 14.74 10.46 26.47
C VAL A 252 14.04 11.72 25.98
N GLY A 253 13.05 11.59 25.10
CA GLY A 253 12.26 12.73 24.59
C GLY A 253 11.55 13.50 25.71
N SER A 254 10.91 12.78 26.64
CA SER A 254 10.27 13.39 27.82
C SER A 254 11.26 14.10 28.73
N VAL A 255 12.43 13.52 28.98
CA VAL A 255 13.48 14.16 29.79
C VAL A 255 13.98 15.44 29.12
N ILE A 256 14.21 15.43 27.80
CA ILE A 256 14.61 16.63 27.05
C ILE A 256 13.55 17.74 27.20
N LEU A 257 12.26 17.40 27.09
CA LEU A 257 11.16 18.36 27.28
C LEU A 257 11.11 18.89 28.73
N MET A 258 11.31 18.02 29.72
CA MET A 258 11.32 18.37 31.15
C MET A 258 12.46 19.32 31.54
N PHE A 259 13.64 19.15 30.95
CA PHE A 259 14.82 19.97 31.25
C PHE A 259 15.08 21.05 30.20
N SER A 260 14.14 21.27 29.29
CA SER A 260 14.28 22.25 28.20
C SER A 260 14.65 23.66 28.67
N SER A 261 14.13 24.09 29.83
CA SER A 261 14.44 25.41 30.43
C SER A 261 15.86 25.55 30.98
N THR A 262 16.60 24.45 31.10
CA THR A 262 17.99 24.43 31.64
C THR A 262 19.05 24.23 30.57
N LEU A 263 18.63 23.93 29.34
CA LEU A 263 19.54 23.82 28.21
C LEU A 263 20.01 25.23 27.82
N PRO A 264 21.29 25.42 27.44
CA PRO A 264 21.74 26.66 26.80
C PRO A 264 20.80 27.01 25.64
N GLU A 265 20.69 28.28 25.25
CA GLU A 265 19.85 28.77 24.14
C GLU A 265 20.18 28.08 22.80
N ILE A 266 19.82 26.81 22.66
CA ILE A 266 20.01 25.99 21.47
C ILE A 266 18.73 26.17 20.68
N MET A 267 18.68 27.17 19.79
CA MET A 267 17.80 27.33 18.60
C MET A 267 16.30 26.97 18.67
N LEU A 268 15.80 26.50 19.80
CA LEU A 268 14.42 26.15 20.09
C LEU A 268 13.70 27.39 20.59
N HIS A 269 14.41 28.37 21.18
CA HIS A 269 13.80 29.57 21.74
C HIS A 269 13.43 30.61 20.66
N ASP A 270 14.29 30.79 19.65
CA ASP A 270 13.99 31.69 18.51
C ASP A 270 13.05 31.05 17.47
N ASN A 271 12.86 29.72 17.53
CA ASN A 271 11.98 28.97 16.62
C ASN A 271 10.80 28.29 17.33
N ILE A 272 10.30 28.84 18.45
CA ILE A 272 8.91 28.57 18.85
C ILE A 272 7.97 29.36 17.93
N HIS A 273 8.16 29.20 16.62
CA HIS A 273 7.15 29.31 15.60
C HIS A 273 6.25 28.07 15.60
N THR A 274 6.24 27.26 16.66
CA THR A 274 5.14 26.31 16.80
C THR A 274 3.87 27.15 16.93
N PRO A 275 2.89 26.97 16.02
CA PRO A 275 1.54 27.55 16.20
C PRO A 275 0.95 27.21 17.58
N PHE A 276 1.53 26.18 18.19
CA PHE A 276 1.28 25.57 19.47
C PHE A 276 1.94 26.30 20.66
N ASN A 277 1.74 27.60 20.85
CA ASN A 277 2.05 28.24 22.13
C ASN A 277 1.08 27.69 23.19
N PHE A 278 1.39 26.49 23.70
CA PHE A 278 0.60 25.72 24.64
C PHE A 278 0.61 26.47 25.98
N ASP A 279 -0.58 26.69 26.57
CA ASP A 279 -0.71 27.15 27.97
C ASP A 279 -0.13 26.17 29.00
N VAL A 280 0.36 25.04 28.54
CA VAL A 280 0.98 24.00 29.35
C VAL A 280 2.49 24.13 29.18
N PRO A 281 3.25 24.36 30.27
CA PRO A 281 4.71 24.39 30.21
C PRO A 281 5.30 23.12 29.59
N LEU A 282 6.40 23.25 28.84
CA LEU A 282 7.07 22.12 28.16
C LEU A 282 7.38 20.95 29.09
N TRP A 283 7.74 21.22 30.34
CA TRP A 283 8.00 20.17 31.31
C TRP A 283 6.77 19.33 31.64
N ALA A 284 5.59 19.97 31.73
CA ALA A 284 4.34 19.29 32.01
C ALA A 284 3.90 18.46 30.79
N GLN A 285 4.16 18.96 29.57
CA GLN A 285 3.95 18.18 28.34
C GLN A 285 4.85 16.94 28.29
N GLY A 286 6.13 17.08 28.63
CA GLY A 286 7.08 15.97 28.70
C GLY A 286 6.62 14.88 29.68
N LEU A 287 6.09 15.30 30.83
CA LEU A 287 5.52 14.41 31.85
C LEU A 287 4.24 13.71 31.38
N LEU A 288 3.32 14.43 30.74
CA LEU A 288 2.09 13.86 30.17
C LEU A 288 2.40 12.86 29.04
N PHE A 289 3.38 13.17 28.19
CA PHE A 289 3.85 12.29 27.13
C PHE A 289 4.47 11.01 27.70
N LEU A 290 5.30 11.14 28.73
CA LEU A 290 5.94 10.01 29.41
C LEU A 290 4.90 9.04 29.99
N PHE A 291 3.88 9.59 30.64
CA PHE A 291 2.89 8.76 31.30
C PHE A 291 1.89 8.15 30.32
N THR A 292 1.46 8.90 29.32
CA THR A 292 0.46 8.44 28.35
C THR A 292 1.01 7.36 27.42
N ILE A 293 2.25 7.49 26.96
CA ILE A 293 2.87 6.54 26.01
C ILE A 293 3.85 5.60 26.72
N GLY A 294 4.64 6.12 27.67
CA GLY A 294 5.66 5.32 28.36
C GLY A 294 5.08 4.23 29.25
N ILE A 295 3.95 4.45 29.95
CA ILE A 295 3.35 3.40 30.79
C ILE A 295 2.87 2.19 29.96
N PRO A 296 2.09 2.35 28.87
CA PRO A 296 1.75 1.24 28.00
C PRO A 296 2.98 0.50 27.46
N LEU A 297 3.99 1.24 26.99
CA LEU A 297 5.24 0.64 26.49
C LEU A 297 5.99 -0.13 27.58
N PHE A 298 6.00 0.37 28.81
CA PHE A 298 6.58 -0.34 29.95
C PHE A 298 5.87 -1.68 30.20
N PHE A 299 4.53 -1.74 30.12
CA PHE A 299 3.81 -2.99 30.20
C PHE A 299 4.13 -3.95 29.04
N PHE A 300 4.31 -3.45 27.81
CA PHE A 300 4.77 -4.29 26.70
C PHE A 300 6.17 -4.85 26.90
N VAL A 301 7.09 -4.07 27.49
CA VAL A 301 8.42 -4.56 27.91
C VAL A 301 8.27 -5.70 28.93
N LEU A 302 7.40 -5.54 29.94
CA LEU A 302 7.14 -6.58 30.93
C LEU A 302 6.52 -7.85 30.32
N ILE A 303 5.59 -7.69 29.37
CA ILE A 303 4.98 -8.81 28.63
C ILE A 303 6.03 -9.54 27.79
N GLY A 304 6.84 -8.81 27.02
CA GLY A 304 7.93 -9.38 26.21
C GLY A 304 8.93 -10.16 27.07
N LEU A 305 9.32 -9.60 28.22
CA LEU A 305 10.23 -10.26 29.16
C LEU A 305 9.60 -11.53 29.76
N ARG A 306 8.33 -11.48 30.18
CA ARG A 306 7.62 -12.64 30.75
C ARG A 306 7.46 -13.78 29.74
N LEU A 307 7.32 -13.44 28.46
CA LEU A 307 7.17 -14.41 27.38
C LEU A 307 8.49 -15.14 27.08
N LEU A 308 9.63 -14.45 27.24
CA LEU A 308 10.96 -15.05 27.17
C LEU A 308 11.34 -15.85 28.42
N ILE A 309 11.00 -15.32 29.60
CA ILE A 309 11.37 -15.86 30.91
C ILE A 309 10.08 -16.05 31.74
N PRO A 310 9.47 -17.25 31.73
CA PRO A 310 8.17 -17.50 32.38
C PRO A 310 8.13 -17.24 33.89
N ASN A 311 9.28 -17.34 34.55
CA ASN A 311 9.43 -17.21 36.00
C ASN A 311 9.84 -15.81 36.47
N THR A 312 9.68 -14.77 35.64
CA THR A 312 9.92 -13.39 36.07
C THR A 312 8.94 -13.00 37.17
N LYS A 313 9.43 -12.43 38.27
CA LYS A 313 8.58 -11.87 39.31
C LYS A 313 7.71 -10.77 38.70
N SER A 314 6.39 -10.93 38.79
CA SER A 314 5.46 -9.87 38.43
C SER A 314 5.67 -8.68 39.35
N ILE A 315 5.52 -7.48 38.81
CA ILE A 315 5.40 -6.28 39.65
C ILE A 315 4.18 -6.45 40.58
N GLY A 316 4.28 -5.93 41.81
CA GLY A 316 3.23 -6.06 42.82
C GLY A 316 1.91 -5.43 42.35
N ASN A 317 0.78 -5.94 42.84
CA ASN A 317 -0.54 -5.44 42.43
C ASN A 317 -0.71 -3.94 42.67
N TYR A 318 -0.20 -3.43 43.79
CA TYR A 318 -0.18 -1.99 44.10
C TYR A 318 0.49 -1.18 42.98
N ALA A 319 1.67 -1.58 42.51
CA ALA A 319 2.39 -0.90 41.45
C ALA A 319 1.63 -0.91 40.10
N LYS A 320 0.90 -1.99 39.80
CA LYS A 320 0.09 -2.07 38.58
C LYS A 320 -1.06 -1.08 38.63
N TYR A 321 -1.79 -1.05 39.74
CA TYR A 321 -2.96 -0.19 39.89
C TYR A 321 -2.55 1.30 39.99
N THR A 322 -1.41 1.61 40.62
CA THR A 322 -0.89 2.99 40.61
C THR A 322 -0.50 3.45 39.22
N LEU A 323 0.22 2.63 38.44
CA LEU A 323 0.57 2.95 37.06
C LEU A 323 -0.67 3.08 36.16
N LEU A 324 -1.67 2.22 36.35
CA LEU A 324 -2.93 2.30 35.61
C LEU A 324 -3.69 3.59 35.93
N ALA A 325 -3.83 3.93 37.21
CA ALA A 325 -4.46 5.18 37.62
C ALA A 325 -3.72 6.40 37.04
N LEU A 326 -2.39 6.38 37.11
CA LEU A 326 -1.55 7.45 36.61
C LEU A 326 -1.70 7.62 35.09
N TRP A 327 -1.76 6.52 34.34
CA TRP A 327 -2.03 6.55 32.89
C TRP A 327 -3.42 7.11 32.57
N ILE A 328 -4.46 6.74 33.33
CA ILE A 328 -5.81 7.29 33.13
C ILE A 328 -5.82 8.81 33.38
N PHE A 329 -5.17 9.28 34.45
CA PHE A 329 -5.06 10.71 34.72
C PHE A 329 -4.27 11.44 33.64
N SER A 330 -3.19 10.87 33.12
CA SER A 330 -2.41 11.49 32.05
C SER A 330 -3.20 11.59 30.75
N VAL A 331 -3.97 10.56 30.39
CA VAL A 331 -4.86 10.57 29.21
C VAL A 331 -5.96 11.62 29.38
N ALA A 332 -6.59 11.70 30.55
CA ALA A 332 -7.62 12.70 30.83
C ALA A 332 -7.06 14.13 30.74
N ALA A 333 -5.90 14.39 31.34
CA ALA A 333 -5.22 15.67 31.26
C ALA A 333 -4.82 16.01 29.82
N LEU A 334 -4.25 15.06 29.08
CA LEU A 334 -3.89 15.27 27.67
C LEU A 334 -5.13 15.59 26.81
N THR A 335 -6.26 14.95 27.09
CA THR A 335 -7.53 15.22 26.40
C THR A 335 -8.02 16.64 26.69
N ILE A 336 -7.98 17.08 27.95
CA ILE A 336 -8.37 18.45 28.34
C ILE A 336 -7.47 19.47 27.63
N VAL A 337 -6.16 19.24 27.62
CA VAL A 337 -5.20 20.10 26.92
C VAL A 337 -5.49 20.13 25.42
N GLY A 338 -5.77 18.98 24.81
CA GLY A 338 -6.14 18.87 23.40
C GLY A 338 -7.42 19.63 23.05
N VAL A 339 -8.45 19.55 23.89
CA VAL A 339 -9.71 20.31 23.69
C VAL A 339 -9.50 21.80 23.87
N ASN A 340 -8.77 22.22 24.91
CA ASN A 340 -8.45 23.63 25.11
C ASN A 340 -7.67 24.17 23.90
N TYR A 341 -6.69 23.41 23.39
CA TYR A 341 -5.96 23.77 22.18
C TYR A 341 -6.87 23.87 20.95
N ALA A 342 -7.73 22.88 20.71
CA ALA A 342 -8.63 22.88 19.57
C ALA A 342 -9.61 24.06 19.59
N THR A 343 -9.97 24.53 20.79
CA THR A 343 -10.89 25.67 20.95
C THR A 343 -10.19 27.02 20.87
N GLU A 344 -8.91 27.16 21.21
CA GLU A 344 -8.15 28.43 21.20
C GLU A 344 -8.13 29.18 19.85
N LEU A 345 -8.39 28.49 18.73
CA LEU A 345 -8.35 29.04 17.36
C LEU A 345 -9.73 28.97 16.67
N SER A 346 -10.82 28.75 17.41
CA SER A 346 -12.11 28.41 16.80
C SER A 346 -12.96 29.60 16.35
N HIS A 347 -12.64 30.82 16.79
CA HIS A 347 -13.39 32.03 16.43
C HIS A 347 -12.47 33.16 15.99
N ASP A 348 -12.84 33.84 14.90
CA ASP A 348 -12.20 35.06 14.45
C ASP A 348 -12.91 36.29 15.06
N GLY A 349 -12.13 37.14 15.71
CA GLY A 349 -12.54 38.42 16.28
C GLY A 349 -12.03 39.57 15.43
N LYS A 350 -12.70 40.72 15.53
CA LYS A 350 -12.51 41.83 14.61
C LYS A 350 -12.85 43.16 15.27
N VAL A 351 -11.96 44.13 15.09
CA VAL A 351 -12.12 45.50 15.58
C VAL A 351 -11.77 46.45 14.45
N SER A 352 -12.73 47.28 14.05
CA SER A 352 -12.54 48.22 12.95
C SER A 352 -12.62 49.66 13.45
N LYS A 353 -11.67 50.50 13.03
CA LYS A 353 -11.67 51.95 13.27
C LYS A 353 -11.78 52.68 11.94
N LYS A 354 -12.76 53.58 11.84
CA LYS A 354 -12.98 54.40 10.65
C LYS A 354 -12.58 55.84 10.93
N ASP A 355 -11.76 56.41 10.04
CA ASP A 355 -11.33 57.80 10.09
C ASP A 355 -11.47 58.46 8.71
N LEU A 356 -11.95 59.71 8.66
CA LEU A 356 -12.11 60.47 7.42
C LEU A 356 -10.79 61.16 7.05
N LEU A 357 -10.42 61.16 5.77
CA LEU A 357 -9.24 61.87 5.28
C LEU A 357 -9.64 63.29 4.85
N PRO A 358 -8.95 64.35 5.33
CA PRO A 358 -9.30 65.73 5.04
C PRO A 358 -8.83 66.16 3.64
N LEU A 359 -9.33 65.50 2.59
CA LEU A 359 -9.00 65.74 1.18
C LEU A 359 -10.26 66.00 0.35
N ALA A 360 -10.13 66.81 -0.71
CA ALA A 360 -11.15 66.98 -1.73
C ALA A 360 -11.03 65.94 -2.85
N THR A 361 -12.10 65.72 -3.62
CA THR A 361 -12.11 64.77 -4.76
C THR A 361 -11.12 65.13 -5.87
N THR A 362 -10.65 66.38 -5.93
CA THR A 362 -9.66 66.83 -6.93
C THR A 362 -8.22 66.72 -6.43
N ASP A 363 -8.01 66.33 -5.18
CA ASP A 363 -6.67 66.21 -4.62
C ASP A 363 -5.99 64.91 -5.06
N THR A 364 -4.65 64.94 -5.02
CA THR A 364 -3.83 63.74 -5.15
C THR A 364 -3.53 63.18 -3.77
N LEU A 365 -3.92 61.94 -3.51
CA LEU A 365 -3.57 61.19 -2.31
C LEU A 365 -2.32 60.37 -2.57
N GLU A 366 -1.25 60.71 -1.87
CA GLU A 366 -0.02 59.92 -1.88
C GLU A 366 -0.09 58.89 -0.75
N VAL A 367 0.20 57.62 -1.03
CA VAL A 367 0.18 56.53 -0.05
C VAL A 367 1.56 55.91 0.06
N LYS A 368 2.04 55.73 1.29
CA LYS A 368 3.38 55.19 1.54
C LYS A 368 3.43 54.37 2.82
N PHE A 369 4.09 53.22 2.76
CA PHE A 369 4.42 52.46 3.95
C PHE A 369 5.71 52.95 4.62
N VAL A 370 5.74 52.97 5.95
CA VAL A 370 6.88 53.38 6.77
C VAL A 370 7.36 52.19 7.59
N SER A 371 8.65 51.88 7.45
CA SER A 371 9.31 50.82 8.23
C SER A 371 9.80 51.33 9.57
N SER A 372 9.81 50.48 10.59
CA SER A 372 10.42 50.80 11.87
C SER A 372 11.95 50.84 11.77
N ASP A 373 12.57 51.93 12.24
CA ASP A 373 14.03 52.01 12.39
C ASP A 373 14.57 51.04 13.46
N TYR A 374 13.69 50.60 14.37
CA TYR A 374 14.02 49.83 15.56
C TYR A 374 13.81 48.32 15.38
N PHE A 375 12.70 47.88 14.77
CA PHE A 375 12.33 46.46 14.70
C PHE A 375 12.82 45.74 13.43
N SER A 376 12.53 46.27 12.24
CA SER A 376 12.94 45.65 10.98
C SER A 376 13.03 46.71 9.89
N LYS A 377 14.20 46.74 9.23
CA LYS A 377 14.46 47.60 8.07
C LYS A 377 14.04 46.96 6.74
N SER A 378 13.59 45.70 6.77
CA SER A 378 13.20 44.98 5.55
C SER A 378 11.83 45.44 5.07
N LYS A 379 11.79 45.95 3.83
CA LYS A 379 10.57 46.39 3.15
C LYS A 379 9.83 45.25 2.43
N TYR A 380 10.53 44.15 2.17
CA TYR A 380 10.09 43.10 1.24
C TYR A 380 9.74 41.77 1.92
N ASN A 381 9.73 41.70 3.25
CA ASN A 381 9.64 40.42 3.95
C ASN A 381 8.38 40.36 4.81
N HIS A 382 7.40 39.59 4.38
CA HIS A 382 6.23 39.20 5.18
C HIS A 382 6.64 38.12 6.17
N THR A 383 7.33 38.51 7.23
CA THR A 383 7.56 37.59 8.36
C THR A 383 6.31 37.58 9.23
N ASN A 384 5.64 36.42 9.30
CA ASN A 384 4.37 36.22 10.00
C ASN A 384 4.35 36.82 11.42
N LEU A 385 5.41 36.61 12.21
CA LEU A 385 5.51 37.14 13.56
C LEU A 385 6.92 36.96 14.14
N ARG A 386 7.43 37.87 14.96
CA ARG A 386 8.68 37.73 15.72
C ARG A 386 8.53 38.33 17.11
N VAL A 387 9.13 37.70 18.13
CA VAL A 387 9.28 38.33 19.45
C VAL A 387 10.53 39.20 19.42
N MET A 388 10.39 40.46 19.81
CA MET A 388 11.45 41.46 19.87
C MET A 388 11.37 42.21 21.20
N GLN A 389 12.42 42.93 21.57
CA GLN A 389 12.39 43.77 22.77
C GLN A 389 12.12 45.22 22.41
N ASP A 390 11.18 45.87 23.08
CA ASP A 390 10.94 47.31 22.95
C ASP A 390 12.11 48.14 23.54
N SER A 391 12.03 49.47 23.41
CA SER A 391 13.07 50.39 23.92
C SER A 391 13.29 50.31 25.44
N SER A 392 12.34 49.72 26.17
CA SER A 392 12.38 49.48 27.62
C SER A 392 12.80 48.05 27.98
N LYS A 393 13.24 47.24 26.99
CA LYS A 393 13.61 45.82 27.12
C LYS A 393 12.45 44.90 27.54
N HIS A 394 11.21 45.28 27.25
CA HIS A 394 10.06 44.39 27.39
C HIS A 394 9.87 43.60 26.11
N ASP A 395 9.62 42.30 26.24
CA ASP A 395 9.34 41.44 25.10
C ASP A 395 7.97 41.79 24.51
N ILE A 396 7.94 42.03 23.21
CA ILE A 396 6.78 42.39 22.42
C ILE A 396 6.75 41.57 21.14
N ILE A 397 5.56 41.38 20.61
CA ILE A 397 5.35 40.71 19.34
C ILE A 397 5.32 41.76 18.22
N TYR A 398 6.16 41.56 17.22
CA TYR A 398 6.24 42.32 15.98
C TYR A 398 5.76 41.49 14.80
N SER A 399 4.95 42.06 13.90
CA SER A 399 4.53 41.40 12.67
C SER A 399 4.40 42.38 11.51
N ASN A 400 4.69 41.87 10.30
CA ASN A 400 4.47 42.56 9.03
C ASN A 400 3.22 42.04 8.29
N ASN A 401 2.30 41.36 8.98
CA ASN A 401 1.03 40.88 8.40
C ASN A 401 0.02 42.03 8.29
N VAL A 402 0.32 42.98 7.42
CA VAL A 402 -0.46 44.20 7.16
C VAL A 402 -0.82 44.21 5.69
N ASN A 403 -2.09 44.40 5.38
CA ASN A 403 -2.59 44.43 4.01
C ASN A 403 -3.33 45.75 3.73
N ILE A 404 -3.27 46.26 2.51
CA ILE A 404 -4.07 47.38 2.04
C ILE A 404 -4.98 46.96 0.88
N HIS A 405 -6.24 47.35 1.00
CA HIS A 405 -7.33 47.08 0.08
C HIS A 405 -7.83 48.39 -0.49
N LEU A 406 -7.78 48.53 -1.80
CA LEU A 406 -8.26 49.72 -2.48
C LEU A 406 -9.76 49.56 -2.79
N LYS A 407 -10.55 50.56 -2.40
CA LYS A 407 -12.01 50.55 -2.49
C LYS A 407 -12.55 51.81 -3.14
N TYR A 408 -13.64 51.64 -3.87
CA TYR A 408 -14.44 52.73 -4.39
C TYR A 408 -15.43 53.25 -3.32
N THR A 409 -15.72 54.55 -3.31
CA THR A 409 -16.87 55.10 -2.57
C THR A 409 -17.60 56.17 -3.36
N ASP A 410 -18.92 56.19 -3.23
CA ASP A 410 -19.83 57.23 -3.70
C ASP A 410 -19.73 58.54 -2.89
N LYS A 411 -19.04 58.52 -1.74
CA LYS A 411 -18.90 59.66 -0.85
C LYS A 411 -17.85 60.62 -1.36
N LYS A 412 -18.14 61.92 -1.33
CA LYS A 412 -17.21 62.98 -1.77
C LYS A 412 -15.90 63.07 -0.99
N GLN A 413 -15.80 62.45 0.18
CA GLN A 413 -14.60 62.49 1.02
C GLN A 413 -14.01 61.08 1.12
N PRO A 414 -12.71 60.92 0.81
CA PRO A 414 -12.01 59.65 1.02
C PRO A 414 -11.90 59.33 2.51
N TYR A 415 -11.86 58.04 2.84
CA TYR A 415 -11.74 57.59 4.22
C TYR A 415 -11.00 56.27 4.30
N ILE A 416 -10.45 56.00 5.48
CA ILE A 416 -9.73 54.78 5.80
C ILE A 416 -10.51 54.00 6.85
N ILE A 417 -10.55 52.68 6.69
CA ILE A 417 -10.98 51.75 7.73
C ILE A 417 -9.80 50.85 8.05
N VAL A 418 -9.30 50.93 9.27
CA VAL A 418 -8.30 50.00 9.79
C VAL A 418 -9.02 48.90 10.55
N GLU A 419 -8.96 47.70 10.02
CA GLU A 419 -9.51 46.49 10.58
C GLU A 419 -8.39 45.65 11.19
N LYS A 420 -8.56 45.29 12.45
CA LYS A 420 -7.64 44.43 13.20
C LYS A 420 -8.37 43.14 13.48
N THR A 421 -7.76 42.02 13.13
CA THR A 421 -8.34 40.70 13.35
C THR A 421 -7.42 39.85 14.22
N ALA A 422 -8.01 38.98 15.01
CA ALA A 422 -7.30 38.00 15.82
C ALA A 422 -8.23 36.82 16.13
N GLN A 423 -7.66 35.64 16.28
CA GLN A 423 -8.38 34.43 16.68
C GLN A 423 -8.49 34.32 18.18
N GLY A 424 -9.48 33.56 18.68
CA GLY A 424 -9.59 33.22 20.09
C GLY A 424 -10.60 32.11 20.38
N ARG A 425 -10.66 31.72 21.66
CA ARG A 425 -11.55 30.65 22.14
C ARG A 425 -13.04 30.95 21.98
N ASN A 426 -13.38 32.23 21.99
CA ASN A 426 -14.71 32.75 21.76
C ASN A 426 -14.59 34.17 21.17
N PHE A 427 -15.69 34.72 20.67
CA PHE A 427 -15.70 36.06 20.07
C PHE A 427 -15.23 37.16 21.03
N GLU A 428 -15.52 37.06 22.33
CA GLU A 428 -15.12 38.07 23.32
C GLU A 428 -13.59 38.13 23.45
N GLU A 429 -12.94 36.98 23.60
CA GLU A 429 -11.50 36.88 23.71
C GLU A 429 -10.80 37.25 22.40
N ALA A 430 -11.35 36.80 21.26
CA ALA A 430 -10.84 37.12 19.94
C ALA A 430 -10.90 38.64 19.67
N ASN A 431 -12.02 39.29 20.02
CA ASN A 431 -12.18 40.75 19.90
C ASN A 431 -11.22 41.48 20.84
N LYS A 432 -11.11 41.08 22.10
CA LYS A 432 -10.16 41.68 23.06
C LYS A 432 -8.71 41.60 22.55
N ARG A 433 -8.33 40.46 21.96
CA ARG A 433 -7.01 40.27 21.35
C ARG A 433 -6.82 41.18 20.13
N ALA A 434 -7.83 41.34 19.29
CA ALA A 434 -7.81 42.27 18.16
C ALA A 434 -7.72 43.75 18.62
N GLU A 435 -8.37 44.12 19.73
CA GLU A 435 -8.27 45.46 20.32
C GLU A 435 -6.85 45.78 20.77
N ASN A 436 -6.15 44.78 21.30
CA ASN A 436 -4.77 44.89 21.79
C ASN A 436 -3.72 44.97 20.67
N ILE A 437 -4.10 44.89 19.40
CA ILE A 437 -3.21 45.13 18.27
C ILE A 437 -2.94 46.64 18.16
N LYS A 438 -1.67 47.03 18.31
CA LYS A 438 -1.18 48.41 18.19
C LYS A 438 -0.70 48.64 16.77
N TYR A 439 -1.53 49.31 15.98
CA TYR A 439 -1.23 49.74 14.61
C TYR A 439 -1.41 51.24 14.50
N ASN A 440 -0.45 51.93 13.86
CA ASN A 440 -0.51 53.37 13.66
C ASN A 440 -0.45 53.74 12.18
N TYR A 441 -1.00 54.92 11.90
CA TYR A 441 -0.85 55.60 10.64
C TYR A 441 -0.94 57.10 10.89
N LYS A 442 -0.41 57.91 9.96
CA LYS A 442 -0.43 59.36 10.03
C LYS A 442 -0.85 59.96 8.70
N PHE A 443 -1.55 61.08 8.78
CA PHE A 443 -1.91 61.87 7.61
C PHE A 443 -1.23 63.24 7.71
N GLU A 444 -0.32 63.52 6.78
CA GLU A 444 0.47 64.76 6.75
C GLU A 444 0.33 65.43 5.38
N GLY A 445 -0.42 66.54 5.32
CA GLY A 445 -0.69 67.27 4.08
C GLY A 445 -1.58 66.50 3.12
N LYS A 446 -0.97 65.82 2.14
CA LYS A 446 -1.65 64.94 1.16
C LYS A 446 -1.10 63.51 1.17
N GLN A 447 -0.25 63.20 2.15
CA GLN A 447 0.41 61.91 2.29
C GLN A 447 -0.25 61.10 3.41
N LEU A 448 -0.64 59.87 3.09
CA LEU A 448 -1.05 58.84 4.03
C LEU A 448 0.14 57.92 4.29
N LEU A 449 0.69 58.03 5.50
CA LEU A 449 1.81 57.24 5.99
C LEU A 449 1.26 56.08 6.83
N LEU A 450 1.48 54.86 6.36
CA LEU A 450 1.01 53.61 6.97
C LEU A 450 2.19 52.88 7.60
N ASP A 451 2.10 52.47 8.87
CA ASP A 451 3.14 51.59 9.42
C ASP A 451 3.12 50.26 8.66
N ASN A 452 4.28 49.72 8.29
CA ASN A 452 4.35 48.42 7.62
C ASN A 452 4.29 47.23 8.60
N TYR A 453 3.93 47.52 9.84
CA TYR A 453 3.97 46.59 10.95
C TYR A 453 2.92 46.93 11.99
N PHE A 454 2.61 45.96 12.84
CA PHE A 454 1.88 46.18 14.08
C PHE A 454 2.60 45.52 15.25
N LEU A 455 2.27 45.97 16.46
CA LEU A 455 2.79 45.42 17.70
C LEU A 455 1.67 44.83 18.56
N THR A 456 1.98 43.80 19.33
CA THR A 456 1.10 43.31 20.40
C THR A 456 1.92 42.79 21.56
N GLU A 457 1.37 42.80 22.77
CA GLU A 457 2.05 42.24 23.95
C GLU A 457 2.19 40.72 23.82
N VAL A 458 3.27 40.14 24.36
CA VAL A 458 3.52 38.69 24.32
C VAL A 458 2.40 37.89 24.99
N GLU A 459 1.73 38.47 26.00
CA GLU A 459 0.57 37.88 26.66
C GLU A 459 -0.60 37.60 25.69
N ASN A 460 -0.72 38.37 24.59
CA ASN A 460 -1.76 38.16 23.59
C ASN A 460 -1.49 36.93 22.70
N LYS A 461 -0.29 36.33 22.77
CA LYS A 461 0.16 35.14 22.01
C LYS A 461 0.06 35.32 20.49
N PHE A 462 0.54 34.33 19.72
CA PHE A 462 0.29 34.27 18.28
C PHE A 462 -1.02 33.52 18.00
N ARG A 463 -2.02 34.24 17.47
CA ARG A 463 -3.38 33.75 17.21
C ARG A 463 -3.96 34.48 15.99
N GLY A 464 -3.31 34.33 14.84
CA GLY A 464 -3.82 34.87 13.57
C GLY A 464 -4.02 36.39 13.59
N GLN A 465 -3.13 37.14 14.24
CA GLN A 465 -3.21 38.59 14.21
C GLN A 465 -2.90 39.15 12.82
N GLU A 466 -3.75 40.04 12.35
CA GLU A 466 -3.63 40.68 11.05
C GLU A 466 -4.22 42.10 11.10
N VAL A 467 -3.72 42.97 10.22
CA VAL A 467 -4.26 44.31 10.02
C VAL A 467 -4.61 44.52 8.55
N ASP A 468 -5.89 44.71 8.27
CA ASP A 468 -6.41 45.06 6.96
C ASP A 468 -6.77 46.54 6.89
N ILE A 469 -6.25 47.23 5.89
CA ILE A 469 -6.46 48.66 5.69
C ILE A 469 -7.32 48.84 4.45
N TYR A 470 -8.57 49.24 4.63
CA TYR A 470 -9.46 49.55 3.52
C TYR A 470 -9.42 51.05 3.22
N LEU A 471 -8.82 51.41 2.08
CA LEU A 471 -8.74 52.79 1.60
C LEU A 471 -9.86 53.04 0.59
N TYR A 472 -10.88 53.80 1.01
CA TYR A 472 -12.02 54.17 0.19
C TYR A 472 -11.77 55.52 -0.50
N MET A 473 -11.81 55.51 -1.83
CA MET A 473 -11.51 56.67 -2.67
C MET A 473 -12.69 57.03 -3.58
N PRO A 474 -13.06 58.32 -3.68
CA PRO A 474 -14.10 58.79 -4.58
C PRO A 474 -13.69 58.84 -6.04
N GLU A 475 -14.68 58.81 -6.93
CA GLU A 475 -14.48 59.05 -8.36
C GLU A 475 -13.78 60.39 -8.63
N GLY A 476 -12.83 60.37 -9.56
CA GLY A 476 -12.07 61.54 -10.00
C GLY A 476 -10.86 61.89 -9.13
N MET A 477 -10.70 61.25 -7.96
CA MET A 477 -9.52 61.40 -7.12
C MET A 477 -8.27 60.85 -7.81
N VAL A 478 -7.12 61.47 -7.56
CA VAL A 478 -5.84 60.92 -8.04
C VAL A 478 -5.17 60.14 -6.91
N TYR A 479 -4.97 58.85 -7.12
CA TYR A 479 -4.23 57.94 -6.25
C TYR A 479 -2.76 57.87 -6.71
N TYR A 480 -1.82 58.04 -5.77
CA TYR A 480 -0.39 58.01 -6.04
C TYR A 480 0.35 57.08 -5.05
N PRO A 481 0.49 55.78 -5.37
CA PRO A 481 1.21 54.83 -4.52
C PRO A 481 2.72 55.01 -4.60
N ASN A 482 3.38 55.01 -3.44
CA ASN A 482 4.82 54.79 -3.38
C ASN A 482 5.16 53.36 -3.82
N LYS A 483 6.40 53.18 -4.29
CA LYS A 483 7.00 51.89 -4.67
C LYS A 483 6.67 50.74 -3.71
N ASN A 484 6.75 51.01 -2.41
CA ASN A 484 6.55 49.99 -1.38
C ASN A 484 5.10 49.67 -1.03
N VAL A 485 4.11 50.26 -1.70
CA VAL A 485 2.70 49.94 -1.47
C VAL A 485 2.34 48.61 -2.13
N GLU A 486 2.96 48.28 -3.26
CA GLU A 486 2.73 47.04 -4.00
C GLU A 486 2.93 45.80 -3.12
N ASP A 487 3.99 45.79 -2.31
CA ASP A 487 4.30 44.69 -1.40
C ASP A 487 3.13 44.36 -0.44
N TYR A 488 2.28 45.33 -0.12
CA TYR A 488 1.18 45.18 0.85
C TYR A 488 -0.22 45.19 0.21
N LEU A 489 -0.33 45.33 -1.11
CA LEU A 489 -1.63 45.29 -1.78
C LEU A 489 -2.27 43.91 -1.65
N SER A 490 -3.59 43.88 -1.50
CA SER A 490 -4.34 42.63 -1.52
C SER A 490 -5.49 42.74 -2.51
N GLY A 491 -5.61 41.76 -3.40
CA GLY A 491 -6.74 41.65 -4.33
C GLY A 491 -7.99 41.05 -3.67
N ASN A 492 -7.85 40.40 -2.51
CA ASN A 492 -8.97 39.82 -1.78
C ASN A 492 -9.82 40.92 -1.17
N ASN A 493 -11.15 40.87 -1.33
CA ASN A 493 -12.04 41.91 -0.81
C ASN A 493 -11.64 43.34 -1.25
N ALA A 494 -10.95 43.54 -2.38
CA ALA A 494 -10.68 44.85 -2.98
C ALA A 494 -11.62 45.12 -4.17
N ASP A 495 -11.81 46.40 -4.53
CA ASP A 495 -12.56 46.76 -5.76
C ASP A 495 -11.62 46.90 -6.97
N TYR A 496 -10.31 47.05 -6.70
CA TYR A 496 -9.26 47.15 -7.69
C TYR A 496 -8.28 46.01 -7.48
N ASP A 497 -7.93 45.30 -8.56
CA ASP A 497 -7.02 44.15 -8.54
C ASP A 497 -5.56 44.57 -8.32
N TYR A 498 -4.70 43.62 -7.94
CA TYR A 498 -3.27 43.80 -7.67
C TYR A 498 -2.51 44.43 -8.84
N HIS A 499 -2.99 44.22 -10.08
CA HIS A 499 -2.48 44.83 -11.31
C HIS A 499 -2.68 46.35 -11.42
N TYR A 500 -3.54 46.95 -10.59
CA TYR A 500 -3.92 48.36 -10.65
C TYR A 500 -3.18 49.28 -9.65
N GLY A 501 -2.09 48.79 -9.07
CA GLY A 501 -1.18 49.57 -8.22
C GLY A 501 0.34 49.38 -8.41
N PRO A 502 0.89 48.92 -9.56
CA PRO A 502 2.33 48.80 -9.71
C PRO A 502 3.00 50.18 -9.72
N GLU A 503 4.15 50.23 -9.08
CA GLU A 503 4.85 51.39 -8.53
C GLU A 503 4.85 52.74 -9.30
N GLY A 504 4.64 53.84 -8.56
CA GLY A 504 5.23 55.15 -8.89
C GLY A 504 4.48 56.00 -9.92
N TYR A 505 3.29 55.57 -10.35
CA TYR A 505 2.42 56.28 -11.29
C TYR A 505 1.17 56.85 -10.61
N LYS A 506 0.54 57.82 -11.26
CA LYS A 506 -0.70 58.45 -10.82
C LYS A 506 -1.89 57.78 -11.49
N TYR A 507 -2.89 57.45 -10.70
CA TYR A 507 -4.11 56.80 -11.17
C TYR A 507 -5.33 57.65 -10.86
N VAL A 508 -6.22 57.84 -11.83
CA VAL A 508 -7.55 58.42 -11.58
C VAL A 508 -8.50 57.31 -11.18
N VAL A 509 -9.16 57.52 -10.05
CA VAL A 509 -10.15 56.60 -9.50
C VAL A 509 -11.43 56.67 -10.31
N THR A 510 -11.89 55.53 -10.84
CA THR A 510 -13.22 55.36 -11.42
C THR A 510 -13.94 54.18 -10.74
N GLU A 511 -15.25 54.06 -10.93
CA GLU A 511 -16.05 53.01 -10.27
C GLU A 511 -15.54 51.59 -10.52
N SER A 512 -15.06 51.28 -11.74
CA SER A 512 -14.69 49.92 -12.14
C SER A 512 -13.19 49.64 -12.25
N LYS A 513 -12.35 50.69 -12.30
CA LYS A 513 -10.90 50.55 -12.48
C LYS A 513 -10.12 51.79 -12.05
N LEU A 514 -8.80 51.62 -11.90
CA LEU A 514 -7.87 52.73 -11.72
C LEU A 514 -7.22 53.04 -13.08
N ASN A 515 -7.51 54.22 -13.64
CA ASN A 515 -6.95 54.62 -14.93
C ASN A 515 -5.61 55.31 -14.73
N CYS A 516 -4.54 54.72 -15.25
CA CYS A 516 -3.21 55.30 -15.15
C CYS A 516 -3.06 56.56 -16.00
N LEU A 517 -2.44 57.60 -15.45
CA LEU A 517 -2.21 58.90 -16.10
C LEU A 517 -0.83 59.02 -16.75
N ASP A 518 0.18 58.35 -16.20
CA ASP A 518 1.60 58.51 -16.57
C ASP A 518 2.35 57.18 -16.71
N CYS A 519 1.63 56.10 -16.99
CA CYS A 519 2.23 54.78 -17.26
C CYS A 519 3.04 54.76 -18.57
N PRO A 520 4.15 54.01 -18.61
CA PRO A 520 4.94 53.84 -19.83
C PRO A 520 4.13 53.09 -20.90
N PRO A 521 4.27 53.46 -22.18
CA PRO A 521 3.42 52.94 -23.27
C PRO A 521 3.56 51.44 -23.57
N ASN A 522 4.40 50.69 -22.85
CA ASN A 522 4.72 49.28 -23.10
C ASN A 522 4.73 48.38 -21.84
N SER A 523 4.03 48.72 -20.75
CA SER A 523 3.80 47.75 -19.67
C SER A 523 2.58 46.90 -20.03
N GLU A 524 2.83 45.72 -20.61
CA GLU A 524 1.87 44.65 -20.89
C GLU A 524 0.91 44.46 -19.72
N ASN A 525 -0.39 44.68 -19.97
CA ASN A 525 -1.53 44.27 -19.13
C ASN A 525 -2.78 44.22 -20.02
N ASP A 526 -2.68 43.53 -21.16
CA ASP A 526 -3.82 43.19 -22.04
C ASP A 526 -3.65 41.75 -22.57
N ASP A 527 -3.29 40.81 -21.68
CA ASP A 527 -3.12 39.39 -22.02
C ASP A 527 -4.03 38.45 -21.22
N ASP A 528 -5.22 38.93 -20.84
CA ASP A 528 -6.35 38.04 -20.54
C ASP A 528 -7.18 37.84 -21.82
N ASN A 529 -6.79 36.81 -22.58
CA ASN A 529 -7.55 36.01 -23.59
C ASN A 529 -6.81 35.77 -24.94
N LEU A 530 -5.58 35.26 -24.90
CA LEU A 530 -4.98 34.59 -26.06
C LEU A 530 -5.15 33.06 -26.00
N ILE A 531 -5.38 32.47 -27.16
CA ILE A 531 -6.14 31.23 -27.35
C ILE A 531 -5.35 30.22 -28.17
N ILE A 532 -5.62 28.96 -27.87
CA ILE A 532 -5.17 27.72 -28.52
C ILE A 532 -4.58 27.95 -29.93
N GLU A 533 -3.25 27.87 -30.02
CA GLU A 533 -2.53 27.78 -31.28
C GLU A 533 -2.43 26.31 -31.71
N ASP A 534 -3.18 25.91 -32.74
CA ASP A 534 -2.95 24.64 -33.44
C ASP A 534 -1.96 24.89 -34.58
N ILE A 535 -0.75 24.34 -34.41
CA ILE A 535 0.30 24.34 -35.42
C ILE A 535 0.36 22.95 -36.05
N SER A 536 0.10 22.88 -37.36
CA SER A 536 0.29 21.67 -38.16
C SER A 536 1.38 21.92 -39.20
N ASP A 537 2.32 20.98 -39.28
CA ASP A 537 3.50 21.06 -40.11
C ASP A 537 3.52 19.81 -40.98
N ASP A 538 3.43 19.99 -42.31
CA ASP A 538 3.33 18.88 -43.28
C ASP A 538 4.36 19.05 -44.39
N VAL A 539 4.89 17.92 -44.88
CA VAL A 539 5.95 17.89 -45.91
C VAL A 539 5.41 17.18 -47.14
N ILE A 540 5.08 17.95 -48.18
CA ILE A 540 4.60 17.44 -49.46
C ILE A 540 5.70 17.67 -50.51
N GLY A 541 6.45 16.61 -50.84
CA GLY A 541 7.60 16.70 -51.75
C GLY A 541 8.78 17.45 -51.13
N ASN A 542 9.29 18.49 -51.82
CA ASN A 542 10.40 19.34 -51.35
C ASN A 542 9.94 20.66 -50.69
N GLN A 543 8.66 20.76 -50.30
CA GLN A 543 8.09 21.96 -49.70
C GLN A 543 7.56 21.68 -48.28
N ARG A 544 7.95 22.52 -47.32
CA ARG A 544 7.44 22.52 -45.95
C ARG A 544 6.27 23.48 -45.85
N ILE A 545 5.13 23.00 -45.37
CA ILE A 545 3.91 23.78 -45.22
C ILE A 545 3.59 23.90 -43.73
N GLU A 546 3.67 25.12 -43.22
CA GLU A 546 3.30 25.47 -41.84
C GLU A 546 1.93 26.13 -41.86
N LYS A 547 0.94 25.53 -41.20
CA LYS A 547 -0.37 26.13 -40.98
C LYS A 547 -0.55 26.48 -39.51
N THR A 548 -0.76 27.77 -39.24
CA THR A 548 -1.06 28.31 -37.92
C THR A 548 -2.52 28.77 -37.89
N THR A 549 -3.30 28.22 -36.96
CA THR A 549 -4.67 28.69 -36.72
C THR A 549 -4.74 29.32 -35.33
N THR A 550 -5.08 30.60 -35.28
CA THR A 550 -5.27 31.37 -34.04
C THR A 550 -6.74 31.76 -33.96
N LYS A 551 -7.43 31.35 -32.90
CA LYS A 551 -8.86 31.62 -32.71
C LYS A 551 -9.03 32.59 -31.55
N ASN A 552 -10.06 33.41 -31.53
CA ASN A 552 -10.59 34.03 -30.31
C ASN A 552 -12.13 34.09 -30.32
N ASP A 553 -12.74 34.54 -29.22
CA ASP A 553 -14.20 34.64 -29.10
C ASP A 553 -14.84 35.53 -30.17
N SER A 554 -14.04 36.40 -30.80
CA SER A 554 -14.46 37.38 -31.80
C SER A 554 -13.82 37.24 -33.19
N ILE A 555 -12.72 36.49 -33.34
CA ILE A 555 -11.85 36.49 -34.53
C ILE A 555 -11.27 35.09 -34.75
N GLU A 556 -11.25 34.58 -35.98
CA GLU A 556 -10.52 33.36 -36.35
C GLU A 556 -9.53 33.70 -37.46
N LYS A 557 -8.24 33.53 -37.20
CA LYS A 557 -7.13 33.85 -38.11
C LYS A 557 -6.40 32.59 -38.52
N VAL A 558 -6.28 32.36 -39.83
CA VAL A 558 -5.53 31.23 -40.40
C VAL A 558 -4.40 31.75 -41.26
N THR A 559 -3.17 31.34 -40.95
CA THR A 559 -1.96 31.66 -41.71
C THR A 559 -1.35 30.39 -42.28
N VAL A 560 -1.01 30.38 -43.57
CA VAL A 560 -0.29 29.27 -44.21
C VAL A 560 1.01 29.79 -44.81
N LYS A 561 2.14 29.19 -44.42
CA LYS A 561 3.47 29.47 -44.97
C LYS A 561 3.97 28.26 -45.73
N VAL A 562 4.59 28.49 -46.88
CA VAL A 562 5.31 27.46 -47.65
C VAL A 562 6.78 27.87 -47.74
N ASN A 563 7.67 27.01 -47.25
CA ASN A 563 9.12 27.30 -47.15
C ASN A 563 9.42 28.66 -46.49
N GLY A 564 8.66 28.99 -45.42
CA GLY A 564 8.81 30.24 -44.67
C GLY A 564 8.16 31.47 -45.30
N LYS A 565 7.59 31.37 -46.52
CA LYS A 565 6.88 32.47 -47.17
C LYS A 565 5.37 32.35 -46.97
N GLU A 566 4.77 33.39 -46.40
CA GLU A 566 3.32 33.47 -46.18
C GLU A 566 2.57 33.55 -47.52
N ILE A 567 1.64 32.62 -47.72
CA ILE A 567 0.84 32.52 -48.95
C ILE A 567 -0.65 32.74 -48.71
N ILE A 568 -1.14 32.48 -47.50
CA ILE A 568 -2.55 32.67 -47.12
C ILE A 568 -2.59 33.31 -45.74
N ASN A 569 -3.40 34.36 -45.61
CA ASN A 569 -3.73 35.02 -44.35
C ASN A 569 -5.19 35.44 -44.40
N THR A 570 -6.02 34.74 -43.64
CA THR A 570 -7.47 34.97 -43.62
C THR A 570 -7.90 35.24 -42.19
N GLU A 571 -8.57 36.37 -41.97
CA GLU A 571 -9.19 36.75 -40.70
C GLU A 571 -10.71 36.79 -40.87
N VAL A 572 -11.43 36.07 -40.02
CA VAL A 572 -12.90 36.07 -39.99
C VAL A 572 -13.37 36.56 -38.63
N ARG A 573 -14.17 37.63 -38.60
CA ARG A 573 -14.79 38.12 -37.35
C ARG A 573 -16.12 37.42 -37.11
N LYS A 574 -16.31 36.84 -35.93
CA LYS A 574 -17.55 36.19 -35.53
C LYS A 574 -18.55 37.24 -35.04
N SER A 575 -19.75 37.26 -35.61
CA SER A 575 -20.85 38.09 -35.09
C SER A 575 -21.35 37.49 -33.78
N LYS A 576 -21.42 38.30 -32.71
CA LYS A 576 -22.10 37.93 -31.46
C LYS A 576 -23.58 37.64 -31.77
N ASN A 577 -24.05 36.47 -31.36
CA ASN A 577 -25.48 36.16 -31.23
C ASN A 577 -25.87 36.28 -29.76
#